data_AF-A0A2S6SYA5-F1
#
_entry.id   AF-A0A2S6SYA5-F1
#
_cell.length_a   1.000
_cell.length_b   1.000
_cell.length_c   1.000
_cell.angle_alpha   90.00
_cell.angle_beta   90.00
_cell.angle_gamma   90.00
#
_symmetry.space_group_name_H-M   'P 1'
#
loop_
_entity.id
_entity.type
_entity.pdbx_description
1 polymer ?
#
loop_
_entity_poly.entity_id
_entity_poly.type
_entity_poly.pdbx_seq_one_letter_code
_entity_poly.pdbx_strand_id
1 'polypeptide(L)' 'RIQLKRKPKKLPILKIKPKKIFSYSIDDFKLEKYYPHASIAAKMNV' A
#
# COMPACT_ATOMS: atom_id res chain seq x y z
N ARG A 1 18.85 7.27 2.07
CA ARG A 1 18.48 8.44 1.21
C ARG A 1 17.87 8.06 -0.15
N ILE A 2 17.83 6.79 -0.57
CA ILE A 2 17.36 6.37 -1.91
C ILE A 2 15.92 6.82 -2.21
N GLN A 3 14.99 6.66 -1.26
CA GLN A 3 13.58 7.02 -1.46
C GLN A 3 13.35 8.52 -1.72
N LEU A 4 14.09 9.40 -1.03
CA LEU A 4 13.95 10.86 -1.15
C LEU A 4 14.33 11.40 -2.54
N LYS A 5 15.15 10.66 -3.30
CA LYS A 5 15.54 11.04 -4.67
C LYS A 5 14.49 10.67 -5.72
N ARG A 6 13.46 9.88 -5.37
CA ARG A 6 12.44 9.40 -6.31
C ARG A 6 11.33 10.44 -6.47
N LYS A 7 10.95 10.73 -7.72
CA LYS A 7 9.75 11.56 -7.98
C LYS A 7 8.48 10.81 -7.56
N PRO A 8 7.53 11.47 -6.87
CA PRO A 8 6.24 10.89 -6.55
C PRO A 8 5.49 10.45 -7.81
N LYS A 9 4.73 9.34 -7.70
CA LYS A 9 3.82 8.85 -8.73
C LYS A 9 2.38 9.13 -8.33
N LYS A 10 1.43 8.93 -9.25
CA LYS A 10 0.00 9.03 -8.96
C LYS A 10 -0.40 8.07 -7.83
N LEU A 11 -1.26 8.54 -6.93
CA LEU A 11 -1.75 7.75 -5.80
C LEU A 11 -2.68 6.61 -6.30
N PRO A 12 -2.66 5.45 -5.62
CA PRO A 12 -3.58 4.36 -5.91
C PRO A 12 -4.99 4.65 -5.39
N ILE A 13 -5.90 3.73 -5.66
CA ILE A 13 -7.27 3.72 -5.14
C ILE A 13 -7.45 2.46 -4.31
N LEU A 14 -7.89 2.60 -3.06
CA LEU A 14 -8.30 1.48 -2.21
C LEU A 14 -9.82 1.37 -2.24
N LYS A 15 -10.34 0.26 -2.74
CA LYS A 15 -11.77 -0.08 -2.68
C LYS A 15 -12.00 -1.04 -1.53
N ILE A 16 -13.04 -0.77 -0.73
CA ILE A 16 -13.39 -1.54 0.47
C ILE A 16 -14.86 -1.94 0.38
N LYS A 17 -15.16 -3.22 0.65
CA LYS A 17 -16.54 -3.71 0.78
C LYS A 17 -17.06 -3.45 2.20
N PRO A 18 -18.12 -2.65 2.41
CA PRO A 18 -18.58 -2.31 3.76
C PRO A 18 -19.07 -3.52 4.56
N LYS A 19 -18.54 -3.71 5.76
CA LYS A 19 -18.90 -4.78 6.71
C LYS A 19 -18.76 -4.30 8.17
N LYS A 20 -19.18 -5.15 9.13
CA LYS A 20 -18.90 -4.92 10.56
C LYS A 20 -17.39 -5.03 10.81
N ILE A 21 -16.86 -4.24 11.74
CA ILE A 21 -15.41 -4.05 11.94
C ILE A 21 -14.62 -5.36 12.15
N PHE A 22 -15.20 -6.37 12.81
CA PHE A 22 -14.56 -7.66 13.08
C PHE A 22 -14.88 -8.75 12.04
N SER A 23 -15.56 -8.41 10.94
CA SER A 23 -15.96 -9.36 9.89
C SER A 23 -15.20 -9.18 8.57
N TYR A 24 -14.19 -8.32 8.56
CA TYR A 24 -13.35 -8.09 7.39
C TYR A 24 -12.37 -9.23 7.16
N SER A 25 -12.14 -9.54 5.89
CA SER A 25 -11.15 -10.49 5.38
C SER A 25 -10.28 -9.82 4.32
N ILE A 26 -9.21 -10.50 3.88
CA ILE A 26 -8.28 -9.96 2.87
C ILE A 26 -9.01 -9.61 1.55
N ASP A 27 -10.01 -10.40 1.17
CA ASP A 27 -10.76 -10.29 -0.10
C ASP A 27 -11.76 -9.13 -0.12
N ASP A 28 -11.91 -8.43 1.00
CA ASP A 28 -12.77 -7.25 1.11
C ASP A 28 -12.06 -5.96 0.70
N PHE A 29 -10.75 -6.01 0.50
CA PHE A 29 -9.90 -4.88 0.11
C PHE A 29 -9.33 -5.12 -1.28
N LYS A 30 -9.48 -4.13 -2.17
CA LYS A 30 -8.89 -4.17 -3.50
C LYS A 30 -8.08 -2.91 -3.75
N LEU A 31 -6.79 -3.10 -4.00
CA LEU A 31 -5.87 -2.02 -4.36
C LEU A 31 -5.78 -1.90 -5.88
N GLU A 32 -6.21 -0.77 -6.42
CA GLU A 32 -6.20 -0.49 -7.85
C GLU A 32 -5.22 0.63 -8.19
N LYS A 33 -4.63 0.57 -9.39
CA LYS A 33 -3.71 1.58 -9.92
C LYS A 33 -2.47 1.83 -9.04
N TYR A 34 -1.97 0.80 -8.37
CA TYR A 34 -0.76 0.88 -7.56
C TYR A 34 0.49 0.59 -8.38
N TYR A 35 1.25 1.64 -8.69
CA TYR A 35 2.46 1.56 -9.50
C TYR A 35 3.67 2.09 -8.71
N PRO A 36 4.15 1.37 -7.68
CA PRO A 36 5.24 1.87 -6.84
C PRO A 36 6.57 1.92 -7.58
N HIS A 37 7.58 2.47 -6.92
CA HIS A 37 8.98 2.23 -7.29
C HIS A 37 9.41 0.88 -6.69
N ALA A 38 10.57 0.35 -7.11
CA ALA A 38 11.10 -0.90 -6.55
C ALA A 38 11.21 -0.84 -5.02
N SER A 39 10.95 -1.97 -4.36
CA SER A 39 11.05 -2.09 -2.90
C SER A 39 12.46 -1.72 -2.41
N ILE A 40 12.53 -1.23 -1.16
CA ILE A 40 13.79 -0.93 -0.48
C ILE A 40 13.76 -1.73 0.81
N ALA A 41 14.67 -2.70 0.95
CA ALA A 41 14.83 -3.43 2.20
C ALA A 41 15.54 -2.53 3.22
N ALA A 42 14.90 -2.32 4.38
CA ALA A 42 15.47 -1.64 5.53
C ALA A 42 15.48 -2.60 6.72
N LYS A 43 16.53 -2.55 7.54
CA LYS A 43 16.64 -3.38 8.74
C LYS A 43 15.77 -2.78 9.85
N MET A 44 15.06 -3.65 10.56
CA MET A 44 14.38 -3.29 11.81
C MET A 44 15.43 -3.18 12.91
N ASN A 45 15.28 -2.20 13.81
CA ASN A 45 16.00 -2.22 15.07
C ASN A 45 15.25 -3.13 16.05
N VAL A 46 15.97 -4.00 16.74
CA VAL A 46 15.43 -4.94 17.73
C VAL A 46 15.70 -4.41 19.12
#